data_AF-A0A355E6Q1-F1
#
_entry.id   AF-A0A355E6Q1-F1
#
_cell.length_a   1.000
_cell.length_b   1.000
_cell.length_c   1.000
_cell.angle_alpha   90.00
_cell.angle_beta   90.00
_cell.angle_gamma   90.00
#
_symmetry.space_group_name_H-M   'P 1'
#
loop_
_entity.id
_entity.type
_entity.pdbx_description
1 polymer ?
#
loop_
_entity_poly.entity_id
_entity_poly.type
_entity_poly.pdbx_seq_one_letter_code
_entity_poly.pdbx_strand_id
1 'polypeptide(L)'
;MRNYLVDGTNAARRGGFDPRFPQVEQGRTQDLLEKWSRLAEPLNGRIRIEVFFDGPRREVGSFSPPVFVRFPTDQSADDAILGSARRLLNEGKGAVVVTADGALAREAEDEGARVLSVSAFEQRLRDDRA
;
A
#
# COMPACT_ATOMS: atom_id res chain seq x y z
N MET A 1 9.40 -14.50 -1.24
CA MET A 1 8.23 -13.64 -1.55
C MET A 1 8.48 -12.26 -0.96
N ARG A 2 8.28 -11.17 -1.73
CA ARG A 2 8.42 -9.79 -1.24
C ARG A 2 7.06 -9.28 -0.73
N ASN A 3 7.02 -8.67 0.45
CA ASN A 3 5.78 -8.12 1.02
C ASN A 3 5.83 -6.60 0.98
N TYR A 4 4.90 -5.99 0.27
CA TYR A 4 4.71 -4.54 0.22
C TYR A 4 3.52 -4.16 1.07
N LEU A 5 3.72 -3.22 2.00
CA LEU A 5 2.69 -2.63 2.85
C LEU A 5 2.52 -1.18 2.42
N VAL A 6 1.40 -0.86 1.80
CA VAL A 6 1.22 0.40 1.09
C VAL A 6 0.21 1.26 1.80
N ASP A 7 0.60 2.50 2.08
CA ASP A 7 -0.31 3.55 2.49
C ASP A 7 -1.12 4.02 1.28
N GLY A 8 -2.33 3.47 1.17
CA GLY A 8 -3.26 3.76 0.09
C GLY A 8 -3.85 5.16 0.18
N THR A 9 -4.06 5.70 1.39
CA THR A 9 -4.59 7.05 1.59
C THR A 9 -3.63 8.08 1.00
N ASN A 10 -2.35 8.02 1.38
CA ASN A 10 -1.35 8.93 0.84
C ASN A 10 -1.13 8.73 -0.67
N ALA A 11 -1.16 7.47 -1.14
CA ALA A 11 -0.99 7.18 -2.56
C ALA A 11 -2.14 7.74 -3.43
N ALA A 12 -3.40 7.62 -2.98
CA ALA A 12 -4.56 8.12 -3.72
C ALA A 12 -4.66 9.66 -3.71
N ARG A 13 -4.13 10.31 -2.65
CA ARG A 13 -4.11 11.77 -2.50
C ARG A 13 -2.92 12.43 -3.18
N ARG A 14 -2.03 11.65 -3.79
CA ARG A 14 -0.88 12.14 -4.56
C ARG A 14 -1.37 12.90 -5.79
N GLY A 15 -1.37 14.24 -5.70
CA GLY A 15 -1.99 15.13 -6.69
C GLY A 15 -3.03 16.10 -6.11
N GLY A 16 -3.16 16.13 -4.78
CA GLY A 16 -4.04 17.03 -4.05
C GLY A 16 -5.33 16.34 -3.61
N PHE A 17 -5.80 16.67 -2.41
CA PHE A 17 -7.05 16.20 -1.85
C PHE A 17 -7.96 17.41 -1.63
N ASP A 18 -9.18 17.36 -2.17
CA ASP A 18 -10.23 18.32 -1.85
C ASP A 18 -11.38 17.57 -1.17
N PRO A 19 -11.62 17.79 0.13
CA PRO A 19 -12.66 17.09 0.88
C PRO A 19 -14.08 17.37 0.36
N ARG A 20 -14.28 18.41 -0.45
CA ARG A 20 -15.57 18.73 -1.07
C ARG A 20 -15.92 17.80 -2.24
N PHE A 21 -14.95 17.05 -2.75
CA PHE A 21 -15.12 16.15 -3.90
C PHE A 21 -14.72 14.71 -3.56
N PRO A 22 -15.40 14.05 -2.60
CA PRO A 22 -15.04 12.70 -2.15
C PRO A 22 -15.14 11.65 -3.28
N GLN A 23 -16.00 11.87 -4.30
CA GLN A 23 -16.08 10.96 -5.44
C GLN A 23 -14.79 10.96 -6.29
N VAL A 24 -14.06 12.08 -6.31
CA VAL A 24 -12.78 12.19 -7.03
C VAL A 24 -11.70 11.34 -6.33
N GLU A 25 -11.68 11.33 -5.00
CA GLU A 25 -10.78 10.45 -4.23
C GLU A 25 -11.12 8.98 -4.47
N GLN A 26 -12.41 8.63 -4.52
CA GLN A 26 -12.84 7.26 -4.80
C GLN A 26 -12.42 6.81 -6.21
N GLY A 27 -12.64 7.63 -7.24
CA GLY A 27 -12.20 7.34 -8.60
C GLY A 27 -10.68 7.15 -8.70
N ARG A 28 -9.90 8.05 -8.08
CA ARG A 28 -8.43 7.91 -8.02
C ARG A 28 -7.98 6.66 -7.28
N THR A 29 -8.68 6.29 -6.21
CA THR A 29 -8.41 5.06 -5.47
C THR A 29 -8.59 3.84 -6.38
N GLN A 30 -9.69 3.78 -7.12
CA GLN A 30 -9.98 2.69 -8.07
C GLN A 30 -8.93 2.63 -9.19
N ASP A 31 -8.66 3.77 -9.86
CA ASP A 31 -7.67 3.86 -10.93
C ASP A 31 -6.28 3.37 -10.49
N LEU A 32 -5.88 3.76 -9.29
CA LEU A 32 -4.59 3.40 -8.70
C LEU A 32 -4.51 1.90 -8.38
N LEU A 33 -5.56 1.33 -7.77
CA LEU A 33 -5.61 -0.10 -7.46
C LEU A 33 -5.68 -0.95 -8.72
N GLU A 34 -6.43 -0.53 -9.74
CA GLU A 34 -6.45 -1.19 -11.04
C GLU A 34 -5.07 -1.18 -11.70
N LYS A 35 -4.40 -0.02 -11.72
CA LYS A 35 -3.06 0.12 -12.25
C LYS A 35 -2.09 -0.83 -11.55
N TRP A 36 -2.07 -0.86 -10.22
CA TRP A 36 -1.18 -1.75 -9.47
C TRP A 36 -1.52 -3.23 -9.67
N SER A 37 -2.80 -3.56 -9.77
CA SER A 37 -3.24 -4.94 -10.07
C SER A 37 -2.70 -5.40 -11.42
N ARG A 38 -2.83 -4.59 -12.47
CA ARG A 38 -2.29 -4.89 -13.82
C ARG A 38 -0.76 -4.98 -13.83
N LEU A 39 -0.07 -4.12 -13.08
CA LEU A 39 1.40 -4.17 -12.99
C LEU A 39 1.88 -5.40 -12.21
N ALA A 40 1.14 -5.82 -11.20
CA ALA A 40 1.54 -6.87 -10.27
C ALA A 40 1.07 -8.27 -10.67
N GLU A 41 0.07 -8.40 -11.57
CA GLU A 41 -0.47 -9.68 -12.04
C GLU A 41 0.63 -10.67 -12.49
N PRO A 42 1.63 -10.30 -13.32
CA PRO A 42 2.70 -11.21 -13.72
C PRO A 42 3.61 -11.65 -12.57
N LEU A 43 3.55 -10.96 -11.44
CA LEU A 43 4.35 -11.19 -10.24
C LEU A 43 3.61 -12.01 -9.17
N ASN A 44 2.42 -12.50 -9.48
CA ASN A 44 1.64 -13.33 -8.55
C ASN A 44 2.48 -14.53 -8.05
N GLY A 45 2.37 -14.84 -6.75
CA GLY A 45 3.19 -15.84 -6.06
C GLY A 45 4.63 -15.38 -5.72
N ARG A 46 5.16 -14.33 -6.36
CA ARG A 46 6.48 -13.76 -6.05
C ARG A 46 6.40 -12.58 -5.09
N ILE A 47 5.30 -11.83 -5.14
CA ILE A 47 5.06 -10.66 -4.30
C ILE A 47 3.67 -10.74 -3.64
N ARG A 48 3.51 -9.98 -2.56
CA ARG A 48 2.23 -9.70 -1.89
C ARG A 48 2.16 -8.20 -1.65
N ILE A 49 1.04 -7.57 -2.02
CA ILE A 49 0.82 -6.13 -1.85
C ILE A 49 -0.42 -5.96 -0.98
N GLU A 50 -0.25 -5.39 0.22
CA GLU A 50 -1.35 -5.03 1.10
C GLU A 50 -1.50 -3.50 1.10
N VAL A 51 -2.63 -3.00 0.64
CA VAL A 51 -2.93 -1.57 0.56
C VAL A 51 -3.89 -1.20 1.67
N PHE A 52 -3.47 -0.29 2.54
CA PHE A 52 -4.22 0.16 3.71
C PHE A 52 -4.84 1.52 3.43
N PHE A 53 -6.13 1.67 3.69
CA PHE A 53 -6.83 2.95 3.62
C PHE A 53 -7.42 3.29 4.97
N ASP A 54 -7.35 4.57 5.34
CA ASP A 54 -8.02 5.08 6.53
C ASP A 54 -9.52 5.18 6.32
N GLY A 55 -10.23 5.07 7.45
CA GLY A 55 -11.66 5.31 7.53
C GLY A 55 -12.50 4.07 7.25
N PRO A 56 -13.83 4.25 7.15
CA PRO A 56 -14.75 3.15 7.03
C PRO A 56 -14.55 2.38 5.73
N ARG A 57 -14.82 1.07 5.78
CA ARG A 57 -14.81 0.22 4.59
C ARG A 57 -15.73 0.81 3.52
N ARG A 58 -15.17 0.99 2.33
CA ARG A 58 -15.89 1.47 1.14
C ARG A 58 -15.64 0.56 -0.06
N GLU A 59 -16.55 0.61 -1.02
CA GLU A 59 -16.40 -0.16 -2.26
C GLU A 59 -15.32 0.49 -3.14
N VAL A 60 -14.24 -0.27 -3.38
CA VAL A 60 -13.10 0.14 -4.21
C VAL A 60 -12.90 -0.77 -5.42
N GLY A 61 -13.84 -1.68 -5.68
CA GLY A 61 -13.73 -2.70 -6.73
C GLY A 61 -13.22 -4.04 -6.21
N SER A 62 -13.17 -5.02 -7.13
CA SER A 62 -12.71 -6.38 -6.85
C SER A 62 -11.28 -6.57 -7.36
N PHE A 63 -10.37 -6.88 -6.44
CA PHE A 63 -8.97 -7.12 -6.77
C PHE A 63 -8.56 -8.54 -6.35
N SER A 64 -7.78 -9.19 -7.20
CA SER A 64 -7.25 -10.53 -6.99
C SER A 64 -5.77 -10.47 -6.58
N PRO A 65 -5.20 -11.58 -6.05
CA PRO A 65 -3.78 -11.66 -5.76
C PRO A 65 -2.92 -11.22 -6.97
N PRO A 66 -1.81 -10.51 -6.72
CA PRO A 66 -1.17 -10.33 -5.40
C PRO A 66 -1.62 -9.09 -4.61
N VAL A 67 -2.65 -8.35 -5.05
CA VAL A 67 -3.12 -7.12 -4.40
C VAL A 67 -4.26 -7.41 -3.42
N PHE A 68 -4.13 -6.91 -2.19
CA PHE A 68 -5.11 -7.05 -1.12
C PHE A 68 -5.41 -5.68 -0.54
N VAL A 69 -6.68 -5.33 -0.38
CA VAL A 69 -7.09 -4.05 0.21
C VAL A 69 -7.55 -4.25 1.65
N ARG A 70 -7.13 -3.36 2.54
CA ARG A 70 -7.45 -3.34 3.96
C ARG A 70 -8.00 -1.97 4.37
N PHE A 71 -9.03 -2.01 5.22
CA PHE A 71 -9.60 -0.86 5.90
C PHE A 71 -9.58 -1.16 7.40
N PRO A 72 -8.56 -0.70 8.13
CA PRO A 72 -8.49 -0.88 9.58
C PRO A 72 -9.68 -0.15 10.24
N THR A 73 -10.40 -0.83 11.14
CA THR A 73 -11.59 -0.26 11.81
C THR A 73 -11.28 0.31 13.19
N ASP A 74 -10.28 -0.25 13.87
CA ASP A 74 -10.03 -0.01 15.29
C ASP A 74 -8.74 0.79 15.55
N GLN A 75 -8.01 1.11 14.49
CA GLN A 75 -6.71 1.79 14.53
C GLN A 75 -6.47 2.56 13.22
N SER A 76 -5.46 3.42 13.20
CA SER A 76 -5.05 4.13 11.98
C SER A 76 -4.45 3.17 10.93
N ALA A 77 -4.42 3.60 9.67
CA ALA A 77 -3.69 2.89 8.63
C ALA A 77 -2.21 2.73 8.98
N ASP A 78 -1.59 3.77 9.54
CA ASP A 78 -0.18 3.78 9.95
C ASP A 78 0.10 2.70 11.01
N ASP A 79 -0.71 2.64 12.07
CA ASP A 79 -0.59 1.61 13.10
C ASP A 79 -0.75 0.20 12.51
N ALA A 80 -1.67 0.04 11.54
CA ALA A 80 -1.94 -1.25 10.91
C ALA A 80 -0.79 -1.70 10.01
N ILE A 81 -0.17 -0.74 9.31
CA ILE A 81 1.03 -0.95 8.51
C ILE A 81 2.18 -1.36 9.42
N LEU A 82 2.46 -0.62 10.49
CA LEU A 82 3.54 -0.92 11.43
C LEU A 82 3.33 -2.27 12.13
N GLY A 83 2.11 -2.55 12.59
CA GLY A 83 1.76 -3.86 13.17
C GLY A 83 1.98 -5.01 12.18
N SER A 84 1.62 -4.81 10.91
CA SER A 84 1.86 -5.80 9.84
C SER A 84 3.34 -5.97 9.52
N ALA A 85 4.12 -4.88 9.50
CA ALA A 85 5.55 -4.89 9.29
C ALA A 85 6.26 -5.67 10.41
N ARG A 86 5.98 -5.32 11.67
CA ARG A 86 6.55 -5.98 12.85
C ARG A 86 6.23 -7.48 12.85
N ARG A 87 4.98 -7.85 12.54
CA ARG A 87 4.59 -9.26 12.41
C ARG A 87 5.41 -10.00 11.35
N LEU A 88 5.56 -9.42 10.16
CA LEU A 88 6.34 -10.03 9.07
C LEU A 88 7.81 -10.20 9.46
N LEU A 89 8.40 -9.18 10.06
CA LEU A 89 9.80 -9.19 10.48
C LEU A 89 10.06 -10.24 11.58
N ASN A 90 9.16 -10.34 12.57
CA ASN A 90 9.21 -11.37 13.61
C ASN A 90 9.07 -12.80 13.05
N GLU A 91 8.37 -12.97 11.93
CA GLU A 91 8.28 -14.23 11.20
C GLU A 91 9.51 -14.49 10.30
N GLY A 92 10.54 -13.64 10.35
CA GLY A 92 11.73 -13.73 9.50
C GLY A 92 11.47 -13.37 8.03
N LYS A 93 10.35 -12.69 7.73
CA LYS A 93 9.98 -12.25 6.38
C LYS A 93 10.37 -10.79 6.19
N GLY A 94 10.81 -10.44 4.98
CA GLY A 94 11.04 -9.04 4.63
C GLY A 94 9.73 -8.26 4.49
N ALA A 95 9.74 -7.02 4.98
CA ALA A 95 8.67 -6.03 4.81
C ALA A 95 9.21 -4.79 4.09
N VAL A 96 8.45 -4.30 3.11
CA VAL A 96 8.71 -3.04 2.41
C VAL A 96 7.51 -2.14 2.59
N VAL A 97 7.65 -1.06 3.33
CA VAL A 97 6.61 -0.04 3.51
C VAL A 97 6.68 0.95 2.36
N VAL A 98 5.54 1.25 1.76
CA VAL A 98 5.41 2.21 0.67
C VAL A 98 4.56 3.37 1.17
N THR A 99 5.20 4.50 1.43
CA THR A 99 4.53 5.71 1.94
C THR A 99 5.24 6.97 1.45
N ALA A 100 4.53 8.10 1.51
CA ALA A 100 5.10 9.43 1.38
C ALA A 100 5.14 10.18 2.73
N ASP A 101 4.56 9.60 3.78
CA ASP A 101 4.58 10.14 5.13
C ASP A 101 5.95 9.90 5.77
N GLY A 102 6.62 10.99 6.17
CA GLY A 102 7.95 10.93 6.76
C GLY A 102 7.98 10.34 8.18
N ALA A 103 6.89 10.46 8.94
CA ALA A 103 6.80 9.87 10.28
C ALA A 103 6.65 8.35 10.16
N LEU A 104 5.68 7.87 9.38
CA LEU A 104 5.49 6.45 9.12
C LEU A 104 6.74 5.80 8.50
N ALA A 105 7.41 6.50 7.57
CA ALA A 105 8.65 6.03 6.97
C ALA A 105 9.72 5.78 8.05
N ARG A 106 9.95 6.76 8.92
CA ARG A 106 10.96 6.66 9.97
C ARG A 106 10.63 5.53 10.95
N GLU A 107 9.39 5.45 11.41
CA GLU A 107 8.95 4.40 12.33
C GLU A 107 9.08 3.00 11.70
N ALA A 108 8.76 2.86 10.41
CA ALA A 108 8.93 1.61 9.70
C ALA A 108 10.41 1.20 9.57
N GLU A 109 11.32 2.15 9.35
CA GLU A 109 12.76 1.90 9.33
C GLU A 109 13.30 1.51 10.72
N ASP A 110 12.81 2.16 11.78
CA ASP A 110 13.16 1.84 13.17
C ASP A 110 12.73 0.40 13.54
N GLU A 111 11.63 -0.11 12.97
CA GLU A 111 11.22 -1.52 13.09
C GLU A 111 12.08 -2.48 12.25
N GLY A 112 12.90 -1.97 11.32
CA GLY A 112 13.75 -2.75 10.42
C GLY A 112 13.12 -3.06 9.05
N ALA A 113 11.98 -2.44 8.71
CA ALA A 113 11.42 -2.50 7.38
C ALA A 113 12.21 -1.62 6.40
N ARG A 114 12.11 -1.93 5.10
CA ARG A 114 12.59 -1.02 4.05
C ARG A 114 11.49 -0.06 3.67
N VAL A 115 11.83 1.18 3.34
CA VAL A 115 10.85 2.16 2.86
C VAL A 115 11.06 2.49 1.38
N LEU A 116 9.96 2.65 0.64
CA LEU A 116 9.95 3.15 -0.73
C LEU A 116 8.92 4.26 -0.89
N SER A 117 9.21 5.21 -1.79
CA SER A 117 8.18 6.10 -2.31
C SER A 117 7.24 5.34 -3.25
N VAL A 118 6.03 5.86 -3.43
CA VAL A 118 5.06 5.31 -4.39
C VAL A 118 5.64 5.22 -5.80
N SER A 119 6.41 6.22 -6.24
CA SER A 119 7.08 6.19 -7.55
C SER A 119 8.08 5.05 -7.67
N ALA A 120 8.91 4.85 -6.63
CA ALA A 120 9.93 3.80 -6.62
C ALA A 120 9.28 2.42 -6.57
N PHE A 121 8.20 2.26 -5.81
CA PHE A 121 7.38 1.05 -5.79
C PHE A 121 6.85 0.72 -7.19
N GLU A 122 6.21 1.68 -7.86
CA GLU A 122 5.69 1.47 -9.21
C GLU A 122 6.79 1.13 -10.22
N GLN A 123 7.93 1.80 -10.14
CA GLN A 123 9.06 1.51 -11.01
C GLN A 123 9.54 0.08 -10.79
N ARG A 124 9.65 -0.35 -9.53
CA ARG A 124 10.08 -1.70 -9.18
C ARG A 124 9.10 -2.77 -9.67
N LEU A 125 7.80 -2.51 -9.66
CA LEU A 125 6.81 -3.43 -10.27
C LEU A 125 7.00 -3.55 -11.79
N ARG A 126 7.39 -2.47 -12.48
CA ARG A 126 7.70 -2.51 -13.92
C ARG A 126 8.98 -3.28 -14.19
N ASP A 127 10.03 -3.03 -13.41
CA ASP A 127 11.33 -3.65 -13.58
C ASP A 127 11.29 -5.16 -13.29
N ASP A 128 10.57 -5.58 -12.24
CA ASP A 128 10.42 -6.99 -11.87
C ASP A 128 9.56 -7.80 -12.88
N ARG A 129 8.79 -7.10 -13.73
CA ARG A 129 7.95 -7.68 -14.78
C ARG A 129 8.74 -7.97 -16.06
N ALA A 130 9.75 -7.15 -16.38
CA ALA A 130 10.59 -7.28 -17.57
C ALA A 130 11.48 -8.53 -17.47
#